data_AF-A0A8T5S0J9-F1
#
_entry.id   AF-A0A8T5S0J9-F1
#
_cell.length_a   1.000
_cell.length_b   1.000
_cell.length_c   1.000
_cell.angle_alpha   90.00
_cell.angle_beta   90.00
_cell.angle_gamma   90.00
#
_symmetry.space_group_name_H-M   'P 1'
#
loop_
_entity.id
_entity.type
_entity.pdbx_description
1 polymer ?
#
loop_
_entity_poly.entity_id
_entity_poly.type
_entity_poly.pdbx_seq_one_letter_code
_entity_poly.pdbx_strand_id
1 'polypeptide(L)'
;VSNKEQLFVFIEEVKELIKKLKIRYWEFFTSAYHPTHQAILYNSGLKPFGYVPCYKYVKEEDVFEDQIVFIYYEGKVNANLKLIPETENFLKTIKPSWDF
;
A
#
# COMPACT_ATOMS: atom_id res chain seq x y z
N VAL A 1 0.66 -16.14 -5.41
CA VAL A 1 -0.37 -16.72 -4.51
C VAL A 1 -1.56 -17.10 -5.36
N SER A 2 -2.02 -18.34 -5.28
CA SER A 2 -2.99 -18.89 -6.25
C SER A 2 -4.41 -18.99 -5.70
N ASN A 3 -4.61 -18.81 -4.39
CA ASN A 3 -5.92 -18.77 -3.75
C ASN A 3 -5.88 -17.99 -2.42
N LYS A 4 -7.05 -17.81 -1.81
CA LYS A 4 -7.26 -17.02 -0.60
C LYS A 4 -6.59 -17.63 0.64
N GLU A 5 -6.55 -18.96 0.75
CA GLU A 5 -5.91 -19.67 1.86
C GLU A 5 -4.39 -19.49 1.84
N GLN A 6 -3.78 -19.63 0.66
CA GLN A 6 -2.37 -19.36 0.46
C GLN A 6 -2.02 -17.90 0.73
N LEU A 7 -2.92 -16.96 0.38
CA LEU A 7 -2.72 -15.54 0.68
C LEU A 7 -2.67 -15.30 2.18
N PHE A 8 -3.61 -15.90 2.91
CA PHE A 8 -3.67 -15.79 4.36
C PHE A 8 -2.40 -16.33 5.02
N VAL A 9 -1.97 -17.55 4.67
CA VAL A 9 -0.74 -18.15 5.21
C VAL A 9 0.49 -17.30 4.88
N PHE A 10 0.59 -16.82 3.62
CA PHE A 10 1.68 -15.95 3.20
C PHE A 10 1.76 -14.66 4.03
N ILE A 11 0.62 -14.02 4.30
CA ILE A 11 0.59 -12.78 5.08
C ILE A 11 1.03 -13.04 6.53
N GLU A 12 0.61 -14.14 7.14
CA GLU A 12 1.06 -14.49 8.50
C GLU A 12 2.58 -14.75 8.56
N GLU A 13 3.15 -15.43 7.57
CA GLU A 13 4.61 -15.62 7.46
C GLU A 13 5.35 -14.28 7.29
N VAL A 14 4.83 -13.39 6.44
CA VAL A 14 5.39 -12.04 6.27
C VAL A 14 5.34 -11.23 7.57
N LYS A 15 4.25 -11.32 8.34
CA LYS A 15 4.15 -10.64 9.64
C LYS A 15 5.22 -11.12 10.62
N GLU A 16 5.53 -12.41 10.64
CA GLU A 16 6.63 -12.96 11.44
C GLU A 16 7.99 -12.44 10.97
N LEU A 17 8.21 -12.34 9.66
CA LEU A 17 9.44 -11.75 9.10
C LEU A 17 9.57 -10.26 9.46
N ILE A 18 8.49 -9.49 9.36
CA ILE A 18 8.46 -8.07 9.73
C ILE A 18 8.91 -7.87 11.17
N LYS A 19 8.37 -8.66 12.10
CA LYS A 19 8.78 -8.63 13.52
C LYS A 19 10.25 -9.01 13.70
N LYS A 20 10.67 -10.12 13.10
CA LYS A 20 12.04 -10.65 13.22
C LYS A 20 13.09 -9.67 12.71
N LEU A 21 12.80 -9.01 11.58
CA LEU A 21 13.71 -8.10 10.90
C LEU A 21 13.53 -6.63 11.33
N LYS A 22 12.58 -6.34 12.22
CA LYS A 22 12.23 -4.97 12.64
C LYS A 22 11.93 -4.06 11.45
N ILE A 23 11.19 -4.59 10.48
CA ILE A 23 10.76 -3.82 9.29
C ILE A 23 9.74 -2.79 9.75
N ARG A 24 9.99 -1.51 9.47
CA ARG A 24 9.10 -0.40 9.86
C ARG A 24 8.11 0.02 8.78
N TYR A 25 8.33 -0.44 7.55
CA TYR A 25 7.49 -0.11 6.41
C TYR A 25 7.51 -1.26 5.40
N TRP A 26 6.33 -1.63 4.91
CA TRP A 26 6.19 -2.62 3.86
C TRP A 26 4.93 -2.35 3.04
N GLU A 27 5.03 -2.60 1.73
CA GLU A 27 3.95 -2.42 0.77
C GLU A 27 3.53 -3.76 0.18
N PHE A 28 2.22 -3.92 -0.02
CA PHE A 28 1.62 -5.04 -0.70
C PHE A 28 0.68 -4.53 -1.78
N PHE A 29 0.92 -4.94 -3.01
CA PHE A 29 0.05 -4.60 -4.13
C PHE A 29 -0.91 -5.76 -4.39
N THR A 30 -2.19 -5.45 -4.50
CA THR A 30 -3.23 -6.42 -4.82
C THR A 30 -4.13 -5.90 -5.91
N SER A 31 -4.76 -6.81 -6.65
CA SER A 31 -5.72 -6.45 -7.69
C SER A 31 -6.86 -5.58 -7.15
N ALA A 32 -7.20 -4.51 -7.86
CA ALA A 32 -8.38 -3.70 -7.54
C ALA A 32 -9.70 -4.47 -7.75
N TYR A 33 -9.66 -5.57 -8.49
CA TYR A 33 -10.83 -6.35 -8.91
C TYR A 33 -11.07 -7.61 -8.06
N HIS A 34 -10.23 -7.87 -7.05
CA HIS A 34 -10.35 -9.04 -6.17
C HIS A 34 -10.67 -8.64 -4.71
N PRO A 35 -11.95 -8.34 -4.39
CA PRO A 35 -12.34 -7.81 -3.09
C PRO A 35 -12.06 -8.78 -1.92
N THR A 36 -12.06 -10.09 -2.18
CA THR A 36 -11.73 -11.11 -1.17
C THR A 36 -10.27 -11.03 -0.73
N HIS A 37 -9.35 -10.77 -1.65
CA HIS A 37 -7.93 -10.57 -1.32
C HIS A 37 -7.71 -9.27 -0.54
N GLN A 38 -8.39 -8.20 -0.94
CA GLN A 38 -8.37 -6.91 -0.24
C GLN A 38 -8.88 -7.06 1.20
N ALA A 39 -9.97 -7.80 1.40
CA ALA A 39 -10.52 -8.08 2.73
C ALA A 39 -9.54 -8.85 3.61
N ILE A 40 -8.82 -9.85 3.07
CA ILE A 40 -7.79 -10.58 3.83
C ILE A 40 -6.69 -9.62 4.29
N LEU A 41 -6.14 -8.81 3.39
CA LEU A 41 -5.08 -7.86 3.73
C LEU A 41 -5.54 -6.88 4.81
N TYR A 42 -6.74 -6.31 4.66
CA TYR A 42 -7.34 -5.41 5.64
C TYR A 42 -7.50 -6.07 7.01
N ASN A 43 -8.06 -7.28 7.05
CA ASN A 43 -8.27 -8.03 8.29
C ASN A 43 -6.95 -8.46 8.96
N SER A 44 -5.87 -8.61 8.19
CA SER A 44 -4.53 -8.87 8.71
C SER A 44 -3.82 -7.63 9.29
N GLY A 45 -4.48 -6.46 9.29
CA GLY A 45 -3.99 -5.22 9.89
C GLY A 45 -3.23 -4.30 8.93
N LEU A 46 -3.23 -4.61 7.63
CA LEU A 46 -2.69 -3.72 6.60
C LEU A 46 -3.72 -2.63 6.27
N LYS A 47 -3.25 -1.45 5.88
CA LYS A 47 -4.12 -0.32 5.55
C LYS A 47 -4.09 -0.03 4.05
N PRO A 48 -5.25 0.14 3.39
CA PRO A 48 -5.25 0.64 2.01
C PRO A 48 -4.67 2.06 2.02
N PHE A 49 -3.77 2.33 1.09
CA PHE A 49 -3.01 3.58 1.02
C PHE A 49 -3.20 4.29 -0.32
N GLY A 50 -3.29 3.55 -1.41
CA GLY A 50 -3.40 4.14 -2.74
C GLY A 50 -3.99 3.19 -3.77
N TYR A 51 -4.38 3.76 -4.89
CA TYR A 51 -4.84 3.06 -6.08
C TYR A 51 -3.92 3.45 -7.24
N VAL A 52 -3.41 2.45 -7.95
CA VAL A 52 -2.48 2.61 -9.06
C VAL A 52 -3.16 2.09 -10.32
N PRO A 53 -3.66 2.99 -11.19
CA PRO A 53 -4.27 2.59 -12.43
C PRO A 53 -3.22 2.01 -13.39
N CYS A 54 -3.63 1.02 -14.18
CA CYS A 54 -2.82 0.37 -15.21
C CYS A 54 -1.45 -0.12 -14.73
N TYR A 55 -1.36 -0.58 -13.49
CA TYR A 55 -0.10 -0.92 -12.84
C TYR A 55 0.60 -2.12 -13.49
N LYS A 56 -0.17 -3.14 -13.86
CA LYS A 56 0.38 -4.41 -14.37
C LYS A 56 -0.33 -4.82 -15.65
N TYR A 57 0.45 -5.10 -16.69
CA TYR A 57 -0.07 -5.75 -17.89
C TYR A 57 -0.27 -7.26 -17.65
N VAL A 58 -1.49 -7.75 -17.84
CA VAL A 58 -1.88 -9.16 -17.72
C VAL A 58 -2.00 -9.72 -19.13
N LYS A 59 -0.96 -10.42 -19.57
CA LYS A 59 -0.81 -10.85 -20.97
C LYS A 59 -1.90 -11.86 -21.38
N GLU A 60 -2.36 -12.68 -20.45
CA GLU A 60 -3.37 -13.72 -20.69
C GLU A 60 -4.72 -13.12 -21.07
N GLU A 61 -5.03 -11.94 -20.54
CA GLU A 61 -6.28 -11.22 -20.77
C GLU A 61 -6.12 -10.01 -21.70
N ASP A 62 -4.88 -9.66 -22.08
CA ASP A 62 -4.53 -8.49 -22.90
C ASP A 62 -5.05 -7.17 -22.30
N VAL A 63 -4.94 -7.02 -20.98
CA VAL A 63 -5.42 -5.84 -20.23
C VAL A 63 -4.36 -5.28 -19.29
N PHE A 64 -4.47 -3.98 -19.02
CA PHE A 64 -3.77 -3.35 -17.90
C PHE A 64 -4.66 -3.40 -16.65
N GLU A 65 -4.15 -4.07 -15.62
CA GLU A 65 -4.84 -4.24 -14.35
C GLU A 65 -4.43 -3.15 -13.35
N ASP A 66 -5.44 -2.56 -12.73
CA ASP A 66 -5.26 -1.63 -11.62
C ASP A 66 -4.99 -2.36 -10.32
N GLN A 67 -4.19 -1.75 -9.46
CA GLN A 67 -3.84 -2.33 -8.16
C GLN A 67 -4.09 -1.36 -7.01
N ILE A 68 -4.46 -1.93 -5.87
CA ILE A 68 -4.54 -1.23 -4.59
C ILE A 68 -3.27 -1.52 -3.81
N VAL A 69 -2.66 -0.45 -3.29
CA VAL A 69 -1.51 -0.53 -2.40
C VAL A 69 -2.02 -0.62 -0.97
N PHE A 70 -1.64 -1.69 -0.28
CA PHE A 70 -1.78 -1.86 1.15
C PHE A 70 -0.43 -1.64 1.82
N ILE A 71 -0.42 -0.99 2.97
CA ILE A 71 0.80 -0.75 3.74
C ILE A 71 0.74 -1.35 5.13
N TYR A 72 1.89 -1.83 5.58
CA TYR A 72 2.25 -1.94 6.98
C TYR A 72 3.20 -0.79 7.33
N TYR A 73 2.94 -0.12 8.44
CA TYR A 73 3.83 0.90 8.98
C TYR A 73 3.90 0.78 10.50
N GLU A 74 5.11 0.63 11.02
CA GLU A 74 5.39 0.62 12.45
C GLU A 74 5.85 2.01 12.89
N GLY A 75 4.95 2.74 13.56
CA GLY A 75 5.24 4.04 14.12
C GLY A 75 4.01 4.93 14.20
N LYS A 76 4.18 6.08 14.86
CA LYS A 76 3.32 7.23 14.66
C LYS A 76 4.07 8.15 13.71
N VAL A 77 3.40 8.63 12.66
CA VAL A 77 3.87 9.82 11.94
C VAL A 77 4.11 10.88 13.02
N ASN A 78 5.36 11.29 13.21
CA ASN A 78 5.70 12.24 14.26
C ASN A 78 4.87 13.49 13.98
N ALA A 79 3.97 13.86 14.90
CA ALA A 79 3.17 15.07 14.77
C ALA A 79 4.03 16.34 14.62
N ASN A 80 5.30 16.25 15.03
CA ASN A 80 6.32 17.28 14.91
C ASN A 80 7.29 17.02 13.75
N LEU A 81 6.89 16.30 12.71
CA LEU A 81 7.67 16.17 11.47
C LEU A 81 7.89 17.58 10.89
N LYS A 82 9.10 18.09 11.05
CA LYS A 82 9.53 19.30 10.37
C LYS A 82 9.82 18.94 8.92
N LEU A 83 9.12 19.59 8.00
CA LEU A 83 9.44 19.49 6.58
C LEU A 83 10.83 20.08 6.36
N ILE A 84 11.59 19.49 5.44
CA ILE A 84 12.79 20.14 4.94
C ILE A 84 12.39 21.30 4.03
N PRO A 85 13.20 22.36 3.92
CA PRO A 85 12.87 23.56 3.13
C PRO A 85 12.46 23.24 1.68
N GLU A 86 13.04 22.21 1.09
CA GLU A 86 12.75 21.73 -0.26
C GLU A 86 11.32 21.21 -0.37
N THR A 87 10.87 20.41 0.61
CA THR A 87 9.50 19.89 0.64
C THR A 87 8.51 21.02 0.89
N GLU A 88 8.83 21.97 1.78
CA GLU A 88 7.98 23.15 1.97
C GLU A 88 7.83 23.97 0.69
N ASN A 89 8.94 24.20 -0.02
CA ASN A 89 8.92 24.92 -1.29
C ASN A 89 8.14 24.17 -2.35
N PHE A 90 8.35 22.87 -2.50
CA PHE A 90 7.59 22.03 -3.42
C PHE A 90 6.08 22.10 -3.14
N LEU A 91 5.66 21.96 -1.88
CA LEU A 91 4.26 22.05 -1.48
C LEU A 91 3.64 23.42 -1.77
N LYS A 92 4.42 24.51 -1.68
CA LYS A 92 3.96 25.84 -2.12
C LYS A 92 3.73 25.88 -3.63
N THR A 93 4.56 25.20 -4.42
CA THR A 93 4.46 25.15 -5.89
C THR A 93 3.29 24.29 -6.37
N ILE A 94 2.95 23.23 -5.63
CA ILE A 94 1.86 22.31 -6.00
C ILE A 94 0.55 22.57 -5.27
N LYS A 95 0.48 23.61 -4.42
CA LYS A 95 -0.76 23.98 -3.72
C LYS A 95 -1.87 24.13 -4.78
N PRO A 96 -2.91 23.29 -4.77
CA PRO A 96 -3.97 23.38 -5.75
C PRO A 96 -4.67 24.74 -5.60
N SER A 97 -4.98 25.40 -6.72
CA SER A 97 -5.82 26.61 -6.75
C SER A 97 -7.29 26.34 -6.43
N TRP A 98 -7.60 25.28 -5.69
CA TRP A 98 -8.95 24.91 -5.32
C TRP A 98 -9.13 25.18 -3.83
N ASP A 99 -9.61 26.39 -3.54
CA ASP A 99 -10.20 26.76 -2.27
C ASP A 99 -11.49 25.94 -2.07
N PHE A 100 -11.57 25.18 -0.98
CA PHE A 100 -12.82 24.65 -0.43
C PHE A 100 -13.09 25.32 0.93
#